data_AF-A0AB37QL97-F1
#
_entry.id   AF-A0AB37QL97-F1
#
_cell.length_a   1.000
_cell.length_b   1.000
_cell.length_c   1.000
_cell.angle_alpha   90.00
_cell.angle_beta   90.00
_cell.angle_gamma   90.00
#
_symmetry.space_group_name_H-M   'P 1'
#
loop_
_entity.id
_entity.type
_entity.pdbx_description
1 polymer ?
#
loop_
_entity_poly.entity_id
_entity_poly.type
_entity_poly.pdbx_seq_one_letter_code
_entity_poly.pdbx_strand_id
1 'polypeptide(L)'
;MNINNQPTIDELARLFAARKDTLDNHIVWIADSGEVHVDPMSPFTQESEFRDAHPHMRTALKMFRRGQGYVGKKAAADRTFMENTLQALKSEWLKTRRHAHSQVA
;
A
#
# COMPACT_ATOMS: atom_id res chain seq x y z
N MET A 1 -5.80 -2.54 -8.19
CA MET A 1 -7.16 -2.23 -7.68
C MET A 1 -7.25 -0.73 -7.44
N ASN A 2 -8.44 -0.12 -7.42
CA ASN A 2 -8.56 1.32 -7.15
C ASN A 2 -9.35 1.60 -5.87
N ILE A 3 -8.79 2.40 -4.96
CA ILE A 3 -9.38 2.71 -3.65
C ILE A 3 -10.70 3.48 -3.76
N ASN A 4 -10.95 4.17 -4.88
CA ASN A 4 -12.16 4.94 -5.13
C ASN A 4 -13.34 4.08 -5.61
N ASN A 5 -13.08 2.86 -6.08
CA ASN A 5 -14.07 2.03 -6.79
C ASN A 5 -14.54 0.85 -5.94
N GLN A 6 -14.95 1.11 -4.70
CA GLN A 6 -15.42 0.08 -3.74
C GLN A 6 -14.45 -1.12 -3.64
N PRO A 7 -13.19 -0.89 -3.22
CA PRO A 7 -12.15 -1.91 -3.23
C PRO A 7 -12.52 -3.10 -2.34
N THR A 8 -12.21 -4.31 -2.82
CA THR A 8 -12.52 -5.57 -2.14
C THR A 8 -11.28 -6.22 -1.52
N ILE A 9 -11.50 -7.12 -0.55
CA ILE A 9 -10.45 -7.94 0.08
C ILE A 9 -9.75 -8.79 -0.97
N ASP A 10 -10.50 -9.40 -1.89
CA ASP A 10 -9.96 -10.31 -2.91
C ASP A 10 -9.04 -9.59 -3.91
N GLU A 11 -9.36 -8.35 -4.27
CA GLU A 11 -8.48 -7.53 -5.09
C GLU A 11 -7.18 -7.16 -4.39
N LEU A 12 -7.26 -6.80 -3.11
CA LEU A 12 -6.07 -6.52 -2.31
C LEU A 12 -5.22 -7.77 -2.12
N ALA A 13 -5.85 -8.90 -1.82
CA ALA A 13 -5.20 -10.20 -1.68
C ALA A 13 -4.45 -10.59 -2.96
N ARG A 14 -5.01 -10.33 -4.14
CA ARG A 14 -4.31 -10.56 -5.43
C ARG A 14 -3.03 -9.76 -5.55
N LEU A 15 -3.01 -8.48 -5.13
CA LEU A 15 -1.79 -7.67 -5.13
C LEU A 15 -0.74 -8.23 -4.18
N PHE A 16 -1.15 -8.65 -2.98
CA PHE A 16 -0.23 -9.21 -1.98
C PHE A 16 0.31 -10.59 -2.42
N ALA A 17 -0.55 -11.45 -2.97
CA ALA A 17 -0.20 -12.79 -3.42
C ALA A 17 0.82 -12.81 -4.57
N ALA A 18 0.85 -11.74 -5.38
CA ALA A 18 1.80 -11.57 -6.48
C ALA A 18 3.24 -11.29 -6.01
N ARG A 19 3.44 -10.99 -4.72
CA ARG A 19 4.75 -10.63 -4.16
C ARG A 19 5.39 -11.77 -3.37
N LYS A 20 6.72 -11.73 -3.28
CA LYS A 20 7.51 -12.75 -2.57
C LYS A 20 8.18 -12.12 -1.36
N ASP A 21 7.62 -12.39 -0.19
CA ASP A 21 8.02 -11.79 1.10
C ASP A 21 9.50 -12.00 1.45
N THR A 22 10.14 -13.05 0.93
CA THR A 22 11.54 -13.37 1.26
C THR A 22 12.57 -12.66 0.40
N LEU A 23 12.18 -11.99 -0.69
CA LEU A 23 13.14 -11.33 -1.59
C LEU A 23 13.42 -9.91 -1.14
N ASP A 24 12.37 -9.09 -1.08
CA ASP A 24 12.47 -7.64 -0.95
C ASP A 24 11.63 -7.12 0.22
N ASN A 25 11.98 -5.95 0.73
CA ASN A 25 11.01 -5.15 1.48
C ASN A 25 9.94 -4.67 0.50
N HIS A 26 8.73 -4.47 0.99
CA HIS A 26 7.63 -4.02 0.15
C HIS A 26 7.00 -2.76 0.73
N ILE A 27 6.41 -1.94 -0.12
CA ILE A 27 5.61 -0.81 0.30
C ILE A 27 4.26 -0.85 -0.39
N VAL A 28 3.21 -0.60 0.39
CA VAL A 28 1.84 -0.50 -0.11
C VAL A 28 1.51 0.98 -0.20
N TRP A 29 1.13 1.43 -1.38
CA TRP A 29 0.93 2.85 -1.62
C TRP A 29 -0.22 3.10 -2.58
N ILE A 30 -0.72 4.33 -2.55
CA ILE A 30 -1.85 4.79 -3.33
C ILE A 30 -1.38 5.93 -4.22
N ALA A 31 -1.58 5.79 -5.53
CA ALA A 31 -1.30 6.84 -6.50
C ALA A 31 -2.33 7.99 -6.39
N ASP A 32 -2.04 9.14 -7.00
CA ASP A 32 -2.98 10.27 -7.08
C ASP A 32 -4.32 9.89 -7.73
N SER A 33 -4.31 8.89 -8.63
CA SER A 33 -5.50 8.31 -9.25
C SER A 33 -6.36 7.46 -8.31
N GLY A 34 -5.86 7.16 -7.11
CA GLY A 34 -6.42 6.18 -6.18
C GLY A 34 -6.03 4.73 -6.49
N GLU A 35 -5.19 4.47 -7.50
CA GLU A 35 -4.69 3.12 -7.76
C GLU A 35 -3.80 2.64 -6.61
N VAL A 36 -4.06 1.43 -6.13
CA VAL A 36 -3.29 0.81 -5.04
C VAL A 36 -2.23 -0.12 -5.61
N HIS A 37 -1.00 0.09 -5.18
CA HIS A 37 0.17 -0.66 -5.56
C HIS A 37 0.79 -1.34 -4.34
N VAL A 38 1.45 -2.47 -4.59
CA VAL A 38 2.32 -3.15 -3.62
C VAL A 38 3.60 -3.39 -4.36
N ASP A 39 4.67 -2.66 -4.09
CA ASP A 39 5.91 -2.75 -4.88
C ASP A 39 7.10 -3.15 -4.02
N PRO A 40 8.06 -3.89 -4.60
CA PRO A 40 9.33 -4.16 -3.93
C PRO A 40 10.13 -2.86 -3.83
N MET A 41 10.83 -2.71 -2.70
CA MET A 41 11.80 -1.65 -2.49
C MET A 41 13.19 -2.20 -2.76
N SER A 42 14.02 -1.41 -3.44
CA SER A 42 15.43 -1.75 -3.63
C SER A 42 16.15 -1.90 -2.28
N PRO A 43 17.17 -2.77 -2.19
CA PRO A 43 17.94 -2.92 -0.97
C PRO A 43 18.49 -1.59 -0.47
N PHE A 44 18.44 -1.38 0.85
CA PHE A 44 18.93 -0.17 1.53
C PHE A 44 18.18 1.13 1.17
N THR A 45 17.09 1.08 0.43
CA THR A 45 16.26 2.24 0.11
C THR A 45 15.33 2.61 1.26
N GLN A 46 15.27 3.90 1.58
CA GLN A 46 14.37 4.44 2.59
C GLN A 46 13.00 4.79 1.98
N GLU A 47 11.96 4.93 2.82
CA GLU A 47 10.62 5.31 2.33
C GLU A 47 10.59 6.68 1.64
N SER A 48 11.42 7.63 2.08
CA SER A 48 11.56 8.95 1.44
C SER A 48 12.12 8.84 0.02
N GLU A 49 13.20 8.07 -0.15
CA GLU A 49 13.82 7.82 -1.46
C GLU A 49 12.85 7.09 -2.40
N PHE A 50 12.08 6.14 -1.89
CA PHE A 50 11.03 5.48 -2.66
C PHE A 50 9.95 6.47 -3.12
N ARG A 51 9.54 7.39 -2.23
CA ARG A 51 8.57 8.43 -2.57
C ARG A 51 9.11 9.38 -3.65
N ASP A 52 10.35 9.81 -3.55
CA ASP A 52 11.00 10.68 -4.55
C ASP A 52 11.06 10.01 -5.94
N ALA A 53 11.22 8.68 -5.97
CA ALA A 53 11.18 7.89 -7.20
C ALA A 53 9.75 7.64 -7.75
N HIS A 54 8.71 7.91 -6.96
CA HIS A 54 7.30 7.71 -7.34
C HIS A 54 6.53 9.03 -7.20
N PRO A 55 6.70 9.98 -8.14
CA PRO A 55 6.10 11.33 -8.02
C PRO A 55 4.58 11.33 -7.99
N HIS A 56 3.92 10.26 -8.47
CA HIS A 56 2.47 10.09 -8.44
C HIS A 56 1.97 9.44 -7.14
N MET A 57 2.86 9.13 -6.19
CA MET A 57 2.48 8.57 -4.91
C MET A 57 1.80 9.64 -4.06
N ARG A 58 0.53 9.42 -3.73
CA ARG A 58 -0.23 10.31 -2.85
C ARG A 58 0.00 10.00 -1.37
N THR A 59 -0.01 8.72 -1.04
CA THR A 59 0.22 8.22 0.32
C THR A 59 0.71 6.79 0.29
N ALA A 60 1.35 6.37 1.37
CA ALA A 60 1.78 5.00 1.58
C ALA A 60 1.41 4.54 2.98
N LEU A 61 1.19 3.23 3.11
CA LEU A 61 1.35 2.57 4.40
C LEU A 61 2.85 2.48 4.74
N LYS A 62 3.13 1.93 5.93
CA LYS A 62 4.50 1.63 6.36
C LYS A 62 5.18 0.59 5.46
N MET A 63 6.50 0.61 5.44
CA MET A 63 7.33 -0.45 4.86
C MET A 63 7.06 -1.80 5.53
N PHE A 64 6.87 -2.81 4.69
CA PHE A 64 6.75 -4.20 5.06
C PHE A 64 8.10 -4.88 4.88
N ARG A 65 8.77 -5.17 6.01
CA ARG A 65 10.09 -5.79 5.98
C ARG A 65 10.01 -7.22 5.48
N ARG A 66 10.99 -7.60 4.66
CA ARG A 66 11.12 -8.96 4.12
C ARG A 66 11.19 -10.02 5.21
N GLY A 67 10.64 -11.19 4.91
CA GLY A 67 10.68 -12.38 5.77
C GLY A 67 9.79 -12.30 7.01
N GLN A 68 8.90 -11.31 7.11
CA GLN A 68 7.99 -11.13 8.23
C GLN A 68 6.56 -11.62 7.92
N GLY A 69 6.32 -12.15 6.73
CA GLY A 69 5.02 -12.67 6.32
C GLY A 69 3.98 -11.59 6.04
N TYR A 70 4.40 -10.40 5.62
CA TYR A 70 3.49 -9.30 5.31
C TYR A 70 2.93 -9.37 3.89
N VAL A 71 3.62 -10.04 2.97
CA VAL A 71 3.14 -10.24 1.60
C VAL A 71 3.21 -11.71 1.18
N GLY A 72 2.77 -12.00 -0.04
CA GLY A 72 2.70 -13.36 -0.60
C GLY A 72 1.42 -14.11 -0.22
N LYS A 73 1.32 -15.35 -0.72
CA LYS A 73 0.08 -16.15 -0.66
C LYS A 73 -0.45 -16.36 0.76
N LYS A 74 0.44 -16.51 1.75
CA LYS A 74 0.04 -16.69 3.15
C LYS A 74 -0.62 -15.43 3.71
N ALA A 75 0.00 -14.27 3.53
CA ALA A 75 -0.56 -12.99 3.96
C ALA A 75 -1.87 -12.69 3.24
N ALA A 76 -1.93 -12.96 1.93
CA ALA A 76 -3.13 -12.78 1.11
C ALA A 76 -4.30 -13.68 1.53
N ALA A 77 -4.03 -14.85 2.11
CA ALA A 77 -5.06 -15.76 2.61
C ALA A 77 -5.53 -15.42 4.04
N ASP A 78 -4.82 -14.55 4.75
CA ASP A 78 -5.22 -14.08 6.08
C ASP A 78 -6.26 -12.97 5.93
N ARG A 79 -7.53 -13.35 6.10
CA ARG A 79 -8.67 -12.44 5.96
C ARG A 79 -8.61 -11.27 6.94
N THR A 80 -8.29 -11.51 8.20
CA THR A 80 -8.22 -10.47 9.23
C THR A 80 -7.12 -9.46 8.89
N PHE A 81 -5.96 -9.96 8.46
CA PHE A 81 -4.86 -9.10 8.04
C PHE A 81 -5.23 -8.26 6.80
N MET A 82 -5.90 -8.86 5.80
CA MET A 82 -6.36 -8.14 4.61
C MET A 82 -7.45 -7.11 4.92
N GLU A 83 -8.40 -7.42 5.81
CA GLU A 83 -9.43 -6.49 6.28
C GLU A 83 -8.81 -5.28 6.97
N ASN A 84 -7.89 -5.52 7.90
CA ASN A 84 -7.16 -4.45 8.60
C ASN A 84 -6.34 -3.59 7.64
N THR A 85 -5.66 -4.22 6.68
CA THR A 85 -4.85 -3.52 5.67
C THR A 85 -5.72 -2.65 4.76
N LEU A 86 -6.85 -3.18 4.29
CA LEU A 86 -7.80 -2.43 3.48
C LEU A 86 -8.38 -1.23 4.24
N GLN A 87 -8.72 -1.42 5.51
CA GLN A 87 -9.21 -0.35 6.38
C GLN A 87 -8.15 0.74 6.60
N ALA A 88 -6.88 0.35 6.77
CA ALA A 88 -5.76 1.27 6.87
C ALA A 88 -5.58 2.09 5.59
N LEU A 89 -5.62 1.45 4.41
CA LEU A 89 -5.53 2.14 3.12
C LEU A 89 -6.65 3.16 2.94
N LYS A 90 -7.90 2.78 3.24
CA LYS A 90 -9.04 3.70 3.20
C LYS A 90 -8.85 4.89 4.12
N SER A 91 -8.36 4.64 5.33
CA SER A 91 -8.12 5.67 6.34
C SER A 91 -7.04 6.66 5.91
N GLU A 92 -5.91 6.17 5.41
CA GLU A 92 -4.83 7.02 4.88
C GLU A 92 -5.29 7.83 3.67
N TRP A 93 -6.02 7.22 2.74
CA TRP A 93 -6.59 7.93 1.60
C TRP A 93 -7.49 9.09 2.02
N LEU A 94 -8.42 8.85 2.96
CA LEU A 94 -9.31 9.89 3.47
C LEU A 94 -8.56 11.02 4.19
N LYS A 95 -7.46 10.73 4.91
CA LYS A 95 -6.61 11.77 5.51
C LYS A 95 -6.02 12.68 4.43
N THR A 96 -5.48 12.13 3.34
CA THR A 96 -4.86 12.92 2.26
C THR A 96 -5.85 13.87 1.57
N ARG A 97 -7.14 13.49 1.51
CA ARG A 97 -8.20 14.31 0.93
C ARG A 97 -8.65 15.42 1.86
N ARG A 98 -8.63 15.19 3.18
CA ARG A 98 -8.90 16.25 4.18
C ARG A 98 -7.80 17.30 4.18
N HIS A 99 -6.53 16.89 4.13
CA HIS A 99 -5.40 17.82 4.07
C HIS A 99 -5.36 18.65 2.78
N ALA A 100 -5.83 18.11 1.64
CA ALA A 100 -5.96 18.88 0.40
C ALA A 100 -6.99 20.03 0.51
N HIS A 101 -8.03 19.85 1.32
CA HIS A 101 -9.07 20.86 1.53
C HIS A 101 -8.65 21.96 2.51
N SER A 102 -7.76 21.66 3.46
CA SER A 102 -7.29 22.61 4.49
C SER A 102 -6.18 23.56 4.03
N GLN A 103 -5.62 23.40 2.83
CA GLN A 103 -4.64 24.34 2.25
C GLN A 103 -5.27 25.43 1.38
N VAL A 104 -6.60 25.46 1.30
CA VAL A 104 -7.39 26.45 0.53
C VAL A 104 -8.39 27.12 1.48
N ALA A 105 -7.89 27.89 2.44
CA ALA A 105 -8.70 28.76 3.30
C ALA A 105 -7.89 29.99 3.71
#